data_AF-A0A6N2AUW2-F1
#
_entry.id   AF-A0A6N2AUW2-F1
#
_cell.length_a   1.000
_cell.length_b   1.000
_cell.length_c   1.000
_cell.angle_alpha   90.00
_cell.angle_beta   90.00
_cell.angle_gamma   90.00
#
_symmetry.space_group_name_H-M   'P 1'
#
loop_
_entity.id
_entity.type
_entity.pdbx_description
1 polymer ?
#
loop_
_entity_poly.entity_id
_entity_poly.type
_entity_poly.pdbx_seq_one_letter_code
_entity_poly.pdbx_strand_id
1 'polypeptide(L)'
;MFDAEREFLIVALFDEINRRFALLFHQRRMELVHSANRFVLSIEKYISEYVNAGHKLLAHQIANYKFSVTGHGDVATVDLQIRTCTCRIFDLDKIPCPHAMAAIRYHHANDFGNQIY
;
A
#
# COMPACT_ATOMS: atom_id res chain seq x y z
N MET A 1 13.36 21.82 43.40
CA MET A 1 12.78 20.47 43.53
C MET A 1 11.41 20.41 42.86
N PHE A 2 11.29 20.83 41.59
CA PHE A 2 10.01 20.89 40.85
C PHE A 2 10.12 20.53 39.35
N ASP A 3 11.28 20.07 38.87
CA ASP A 3 11.46 19.72 37.45
C ASP A 3 11.24 18.22 37.15
N ALA A 4 11.33 17.34 38.14
CA ALA A 4 11.19 15.89 37.91
C ALA A 4 9.72 15.42 37.74
N GLU A 5 8.73 16.22 38.18
CA GLU A 5 7.32 15.81 38.22
C GLU A 5 6.60 16.02 36.88
N ARG A 6 7.09 16.93 36.02
CA ARG A 6 6.46 17.23 34.72
C ARG A 6 6.84 16.26 33.60
N GLU A 7 8.04 15.68 33.64
CA GLU A 7 8.48 14.74 32.61
C GLU A 7 7.72 13.40 32.65
N PHE A 8 7.37 12.93 33.86
CA PHE A 8 6.67 11.66 34.04
C PHE A 8 5.24 11.64 33.49
N LEU A 9 4.53 12.78 33.52
CA LEU A 9 3.14 12.87 33.04
C LEU A 9 3.04 12.75 31.51
N ILE A 10 4.01 13.32 30.77
CA ILE A 10 4.02 13.25 29.31
C ILE A 10 4.35 11.83 28.86
N VAL A 11 5.36 11.18 29.47
CA VAL A 11 5.73 9.79 29.16
C VAL A 11 4.56 8.85 29.47
N ALA A 12 3.98 8.95 30.66
CA ALA A 12 2.83 8.12 31.05
C ALA A 12 1.60 8.33 30.14
N LEU A 13 1.38 9.56 29.66
CA LEU A 13 0.32 9.85 28.69
C LEU A 13 0.58 9.18 27.33
N PHE A 14 1.80 9.29 26.80
CA PHE A 14 2.16 8.63 25.55
C PHE A 14 2.06 7.10 25.68
N ASP A 15 2.49 6.54 26.81
CA ASP A 15 2.38 5.10 27.06
C ASP A 15 0.93 4.63 27.08
N GLU A 16 0.03 5.39 27.73
CA GLU A 16 -1.40 5.06 27.74
C GLU A 16 -2.03 5.19 26.35
N ILE A 17 -1.66 6.23 25.58
CA ILE A 17 -2.09 6.38 24.18
C ILE A 17 -1.62 5.17 23.35
N ASN A 18 -0.33 4.82 23.45
CA ASN A 18 0.26 3.69 22.74
C ASN A 18 -0.42 2.38 23.12
N ARG A 19 -0.70 2.16 24.42
CA ARG A 19 -1.41 0.97 24.92
C ARG A 19 -2.81 0.86 24.32
N ARG A 20 -3.56 1.96 24.25
CA ARG A 20 -4.91 1.98 23.65
C ARG A 20 -4.86 1.67 22.15
N PHE A 21 -3.93 2.29 21.41
CA PHE A 21 -3.75 1.99 19.99
C PHE A 21 -3.35 0.53 19.77
N ALA A 22 -2.40 0.00 20.56
CA ALA A 22 -1.97 -1.39 20.47
C ALA A 22 -3.13 -2.37 20.69
N LEU A 23 -3.99 -2.10 21.69
CA LEU A 23 -5.19 -2.90 21.96
C LEU A 23 -6.18 -2.85 20.79
N LEU A 24 -6.50 -1.66 20.30
CA LEU A 24 -7.42 -1.48 19.16
C LEU A 24 -6.90 -2.19 17.90
N PHE A 25 -5.60 -2.07 17.60
CA PHE A 25 -5.00 -2.76 16.46
C PHE A 25 -5.00 -4.28 16.64
N HIS A 26 -4.80 -4.78 17.86
CA HIS A 26 -4.87 -6.21 18.14
C HIS A 26 -6.28 -6.75 17.94
N GLN A 27 -7.31 -6.07 18.45
CA GLN A 27 -8.72 -6.46 18.28
C GLN A 27 -9.10 -6.52 16.80
N ARG A 28 -8.81 -5.47 16.02
CA ARG A 28 -9.07 -5.44 14.57
C ARG A 28 -8.35 -6.56 13.81
N ARG A 29 -7.13 -6.92 14.22
CA ARG A 29 -6.42 -8.06 13.64
C ARG A 29 -7.11 -9.38 13.95
N MET A 30 -7.57 -9.58 15.19
CA MET A 30 -8.27 -10.80 15.58
C MET A 30 -9.59 -10.98 14.81
N GLU A 31 -10.31 -9.89 14.53
CA GLU A 31 -11.50 -9.91 13.66
C GLU A 31 -11.18 -10.40 12.24
N LEU A 32 -10.02 -9.99 11.69
CA LEU A 32 -9.58 -10.42 10.36
C LEU A 32 -9.04 -11.86 10.33
N VAL A 33 -8.38 -12.33 11.41
CA VAL A 33 -7.85 -13.71 11.50
C VAL A 33 -8.94 -14.76 11.32
N HIS A 34 -10.17 -14.46 11.76
CA HIS A 34 -11.32 -15.35 11.59
C HIS A 34 -12.06 -15.16 10.25
N SER A 35 -11.65 -14.18 9.44
CA SER A 35 -12.22 -13.92 8.13
C SER A 35 -11.37 -14.56 7.03
N ALA A 36 -12.00 -15.01 5.94
CA ALA A 36 -11.27 -15.49 4.76
C ALA A 36 -10.56 -14.35 4.00
N ASN A 37 -10.82 -13.10 4.38
CA ASN A 37 -10.38 -11.92 3.65
C ASN A 37 -9.04 -11.42 4.20
N ARG A 38 -8.12 -11.11 3.29
CA ARG A 38 -6.79 -10.58 3.66
C ARG A 38 -6.85 -9.13 4.12
N PHE A 39 -7.90 -8.40 3.75
CA PHE A 39 -8.11 -7.00 4.08
C PHE A 39 -9.51 -6.79 4.63
N VAL A 40 -9.72 -5.67 5.32
CA VAL A 40 -11.07 -5.22 5.71
C VAL A 40 -11.86 -4.91 4.45
N LEU A 41 -13.16 -5.23 4.44
CA LEU A 41 -14.10 -5.00 3.32
C LEU A 41 -13.98 -3.62 2.65
N SER A 42 -13.77 -2.55 3.44
CA SER A 42 -13.60 -1.19 2.91
C SER A 42 -12.35 -1.05 2.03
N ILE A 43 -11.25 -1.67 2.44
CA ILE A 43 -9.99 -1.68 1.68
C ILE A 43 -10.11 -2.58 0.45
N GLU A 44 -10.81 -3.72 0.53
CA GLU A 44 -11.03 -4.58 -0.64
C GLU A 44 -11.80 -3.86 -1.75
N LYS A 45 -12.86 -3.14 -1.38
CA LYS A 45 -13.60 -2.30 -2.32
C LYS A 45 -12.69 -1.26 -2.98
N TYR A 46 -11.87 -0.60 -2.18
CA TYR A 46 -10.92 0.41 -2.67
C TYR A 46 -9.88 -0.18 -3.63
N ILE A 47 -9.33 -1.36 -3.31
CA ILE A 47 -8.40 -2.09 -4.17
C ILE A 47 -9.08 -2.47 -5.49
N SER A 48 -10.34 -2.92 -5.47
CA SER A 48 -11.11 -3.25 -6.67
C SER A 48 -11.29 -2.04 -7.59
N GLU A 49 -11.58 -0.86 -7.02
CA GLU A 49 -11.65 0.39 -7.78
C GLU A 49 -10.30 0.74 -8.43
N TYR A 50 -9.20 0.55 -7.71
CA TYR A 50 -7.85 0.77 -8.23
C TYR A 50 -7.45 -0.19 -9.35
N VAL A 51 -7.86 -1.45 -9.26
CA VAL A 51 -7.67 -2.43 -10.36
C VAL A 51 -8.39 -1.94 -11.61
N ASN A 52 -9.65 -1.54 -11.48
CA ASN A 52 -10.45 -1.05 -12.60
C ASN A 52 -9.88 0.24 -13.21
N ALA A 53 -9.38 1.17 -12.38
CA ALA A 53 -8.69 2.35 -12.86
C ALA A 53 -7.37 1.99 -13.56
N GLY A 54 -6.58 1.09 -12.98
CA GLY A 54 -5.31 0.61 -13.54
C GLY A 54 -5.45 -0.16 -14.86
N HIS A 55 -6.61 -0.79 -15.12
CA HIS A 55 -6.91 -1.41 -16.42
C HIS A 55 -7.00 -0.41 -17.57
N LYS A 56 -7.31 0.86 -17.27
CA LYS A 56 -7.41 1.93 -18.27
C LYS A 56 -6.07 2.59 -18.59
N LEU A 57 -5.00 2.17 -17.91
CA LEU A 57 -3.65 2.73 -18.04
C LEU A 57 -2.75 1.79 -18.84
N LEU A 58 -1.80 2.37 -19.57
CA LEU A 58 -0.81 1.65 -20.35
C LEU A 58 0.52 1.63 -19.62
N ALA A 59 1.02 0.43 -19.30
CA ALA A 59 2.32 0.26 -18.65
C ALA A 59 3.38 -0.18 -19.67
N HIS A 60 4.54 0.44 -19.59
CA HIS A 60 5.72 0.12 -20.39
C HIS A 60 6.90 -0.11 -19.44
N GLN A 61 7.55 -1.25 -19.56
CA GLN A 61 8.73 -1.53 -18.75
C GLN A 61 9.91 -0.67 -19.22
N ILE A 62 10.54 0.04 -18.28
CA ILE A 62 11.69 0.91 -18.55
C ILE A 62 12.98 0.39 -17.91
N ALA A 63 12.86 -0.45 -16.87
CA ALA A 63 13.96 -1.24 -16.31
C ALA A 63 13.40 -2.45 -15.54
N ASN A 64 14.26 -3.29 -14.97
CA ASN A 64 13.83 -4.36 -14.07
C ASN A 64 12.96 -3.79 -12.94
N TYR A 65 11.74 -4.32 -12.81
CA TYR A 65 10.71 -3.88 -11.85
C TYR A 65 10.27 -2.40 -11.97
N LYS A 66 10.79 -1.62 -12.93
CA LYS A 66 10.42 -0.21 -13.15
C LYS A 66 9.60 -0.03 -14.41
N PHE A 67 8.52 0.74 -14.27
CA PHE A 67 7.52 0.94 -15.31
C PHE A 67 7.20 2.42 -15.48
N SER A 68 7.10 2.85 -16.74
CA SER A 68 6.43 4.09 -17.12
C SER A 68 4.97 3.77 -17.43
N VAL A 69 4.05 4.38 -16.69
CA VAL A 69 2.62 4.16 -16.82
C VAL A 69 1.98 5.44 -17.35
N THR A 70 1.29 5.34 -18.47
CA THR A 70 0.65 6.48 -19.14
C THR A 70 -0.87 6.34 -19.15
N GLY A 71 -1.56 7.47 -18.97
CA GLY A 71 -3.01 7.57 -19.06
C GLY A 71 -3.50 8.96 -18.68
N HIS A 72 -4.62 9.38 -19.30
CA HIS A 72 -5.25 10.68 -19.07
C HIS A 72 -4.33 11.91 -19.24
N GLY A 73 -3.27 11.80 -20.04
CA GLY A 73 -2.35 12.90 -20.32
C GLY A 73 -1.14 12.98 -19.38
N ASP A 74 -1.12 12.16 -18.32
CA ASP A 74 -0.02 12.12 -17.36
C ASP A 74 0.81 10.85 -17.50
N VAL A 75 2.06 10.93 -17.03
CA VAL A 75 3.01 9.82 -16.94
C VAL A 75 3.42 9.62 -15.49
N ALA A 76 3.24 8.41 -14.99
CA ALA A 76 3.70 7.99 -13.68
C ALA A 76 4.86 6.99 -13.81
N THR A 77 5.85 7.11 -12.93
CA THR A 77 6.90 6.07 -12.80
C THR A 77 6.58 5.21 -11.59
N VAL A 78 6.60 3.89 -11.78
CA VAL A 78 6.37 2.89 -10.74
C VAL A 78 7.61 2.03 -10.59
N ASP A 79 8.02 1.76 -9.36
CA ASP A 79 9.01 0.73 -9.03
C ASP A 79 8.34 -0.33 -8.14
N LEU A 80 8.18 -1.54 -8.68
CA LEU A 80 7.54 -2.66 -7.97
C LEU A 80 8.46 -3.30 -6.92
N GLN A 81 9.78 -3.15 -7.06
CA GLN A 81 10.75 -3.75 -6.15
C GLN A 81 10.77 -2.99 -4.81
N ILE A 82 10.86 -1.66 -4.86
CA ILE A 82 10.84 -0.81 -3.65
C ILE A 82 9.43 -0.30 -3.30
N ARG A 83 8.42 -0.65 -4.09
CA ARG A 83 7.01 -0.31 -3.88
C ARG A 83 6.76 1.19 -3.85
N THR A 84 7.15 1.87 -4.93
CA THR A 84 7.03 3.33 -5.07
C THR A 84 6.30 3.72 -6.36
N CYS A 85 5.69 4.90 -6.35
CA CYS A 85 5.05 5.50 -7.49
C CYS A 85 5.16 7.03 -7.42
N THR A 86 5.31 7.71 -8.54
CA THR A 86 5.34 9.19 -8.55
C THR A 86 4.06 9.83 -8.00
N CYS A 87 2.92 9.12 -7.98
CA CYS A 87 1.70 9.59 -7.32
C CYS A 87 1.73 9.48 -5.77
N ARG A 88 2.78 8.87 -5.20
CA ARG A 88 3.05 8.70 -3.76
C ARG A 88 2.07 7.82 -2.97
N ILE A 89 0.93 7.44 -3.54
CA ILE A 89 -0.03 6.53 -2.88
C ILE A 89 0.64 5.19 -2.55
N PHE A 90 1.40 4.61 -3.49
CA PHE A 90 2.07 3.34 -3.23
C PHE A 90 3.18 3.48 -2.18
N ASP A 91 3.83 4.64 -2.12
CA ASP A 91 4.89 4.95 -1.17
C ASP A 91 4.35 5.07 0.26
N LEU A 92 3.20 5.72 0.42
CA LEU A 92 2.61 6.06 1.72
C LEU A 92 1.76 4.91 2.26
N ASP A 93 0.80 4.45 1.46
CA ASP A 93 -0.19 3.47 1.94
C ASP A 93 0.33 2.04 1.83
N LYS A 94 1.39 1.83 1.05
CA LYS A 94 1.92 0.51 0.66
C LYS A 94 0.88 -0.40 -0.01
N ILE A 95 -0.26 0.18 -0.41
CA ILE A 95 -1.30 -0.43 -1.23
C ILE A 95 -1.02 -0.02 -2.69
N PRO A 96 -1.04 -0.96 -3.65
CA PRO A 96 -0.80 -0.62 -5.05
C PRO A 96 -1.86 0.38 -5.56
N CYS A 97 -1.41 1.58 -5.91
CA CYS A 97 -2.23 2.59 -6.59
C CYS A 97 -2.63 2.12 -8.02
N PRO A 98 -3.53 2.83 -8.73
CA PRO A 98 -3.91 2.47 -10.10
C PRO A 98 -2.71 2.29 -11.05
N HIS A 99 -1.69 3.14 -10.94
CA HIS A 99 -0.46 3.00 -11.73
C HIS A 99 0.30 1.71 -11.39
N ALA A 100 0.41 1.39 -10.10
CA ALA A 100 1.07 0.17 -9.65
C ALA A 100 0.29 -1.08 -10.09
N MET A 101 -1.05 -1.04 -10.08
CA MET A 101 -1.89 -2.12 -10.63
C MET A 101 -1.63 -2.33 -12.14
N ALA A 102 -1.42 -1.26 -12.90
CA ALA A 102 -1.06 -1.36 -14.31
C ALA A 102 0.32 -2.03 -14.52
N ALA A 103 1.31 -1.62 -13.74
CA ALA A 103 2.65 -2.20 -13.77
C ALA A 103 2.65 -3.68 -13.33
N ILE A 104 1.94 -4.03 -12.25
CA ILE A 104 1.78 -5.40 -11.75
C ILE A 104 1.17 -6.29 -12.83
N ARG A 105 0.08 -5.86 -13.46
CA ARG A 105 -0.57 -6.60 -14.55
C ARG A 105 0.39 -6.87 -15.70
N TYR A 106 1.17 -5.86 -16.12
CA TYR A 106 2.16 -6.02 -17.17
C TYR A 106 3.26 -7.03 -16.76
N HIS A 107 3.80 -6.90 -15.55
CA HIS A 107 4.86 -7.80 -15.05
C HIS A 107 4.40 -9.26 -15.08
N HIS A 108 3.19 -9.54 -14.57
CA HIS A 108 2.63 -10.89 -14.58
C HIS A 108 2.35 -11.42 -15.99
N ALA A 109 1.91 -10.57 -16.92
CA ALA A 109 1.71 -10.98 -18.32
C ALA A 109 3.02 -11.42 -18.99
N ASN A 110 4.13 -10.73 -18.70
CA ASN A 110 5.45 -11.14 -19.19
C ASN A 110 5.97 -12.42 -18.52
N ASP A 111 5.65 -12.65 -17.25
CA ASP A 111 6.03 -13.89 -16.55
C ASP A 111 5.39 -15.14 -17.20
N PHE A 112 4.17 -15.04 -17.74
CA PHE A 112 3.53 -16.11 -18.51
C PHE A 112 4.10 -16.26 -19.93
N GLY A 113 4.48 -15.16 -20.58
CA GLY A 113 5.11 -15.20 -21.91
C GLY A 113 6.48 -15.89 -21.93
N ASN A 114 7.20 -15.86 -20.79
CA ASN A 114 8.50 -16.51 -20.61
C ASN A 114 8.40 -17.99 -20.16
N GLN A 115 7.20 -18.55 -19.99
CA GLN A 115 6.98 -19.97 -19.67
C GLN A 115 6.58 -20.83 -20.89
N ILE A 116 6.47 -20.24 -22.08
CA ILE A 116 6.05 -20.93 -23.32
C ILE A 116 7.24 -21.12 -24.30
N TYR A 117 8.47 -20.81 -23.87
CA TYR A 117 9.70 -21.10 -24.61
C TYR A 117 10.72 -21.84 -23.74
#